data_AF-A0AAD7BBK7-F1
#
_entry.id   AF-A0AAD7BBK7-F1
#
_cell.length_a   1.000
_cell.length_b   1.000
_cell.length_c   1.000
_cell.angle_alpha   90.00
_cell.angle_beta   90.00
_cell.angle_gamma   90.00
#
_symmetry.space_group_name_H-M   'P 1'
#
loop_
_entity.id
_entity.type
_entity.pdbx_description
1 polymer ?
#
loop_
_entity_poly.entity_id
_entity_poly.type
_entity_poly.pdbx_seq_one_letter_code
_entity_poly.pdbx_strand_id
1 'polypeptide(L)'
;MFFSNTLIALFASAVAVSATPLLEARQSCTSSYTVVSGDYCALISTKTGVSVATIESLNPSINSGCTNLQIGQVLCLATGGSGSSGGSCGNTYTVVSGDTCSALESRLGVSDSTIHSLNPSINSGCTNLQIGQVLCIGSASSSSGGSGSSSGSINGIATYYDPDGGFGACGSVLTNDMFVVALNAGDYASGAHCGRSISVQYQGRSVNAVVQDYCPGCQGDHGIDLTEPAISVIDPNYVFDGHIAVTWNFI
;
A
#
# COMPACT_ATOMS: atom_id res chain seq x y z
N MET A 1 -75.49 -39.94 -34.96
CA MET A 1 -75.17 -39.05 -33.83
C MET A 1 -73.73 -39.33 -33.44
N PHE A 2 -72.78 -38.60 -34.02
CA PHE A 2 -71.36 -38.66 -33.65
C PHE A 2 -71.05 -37.36 -32.93
N PHE A 3 -70.90 -37.40 -31.61
CA PHE A 3 -70.44 -36.24 -30.86
C PHE A 3 -68.94 -36.39 -30.62
N SER A 4 -68.21 -35.40 -31.15
CA SER A 4 -66.77 -35.25 -31.16
C SER A 4 -66.13 -35.38 -29.78
N ASN A 5 -65.03 -36.13 -29.72
CA ASN A 5 -64.05 -36.06 -28.64
C ASN A 5 -63.30 -34.72 -28.73
N THR A 6 -63.69 -33.76 -27.92
CA THR A 6 -62.90 -32.53 -27.73
C THR A 6 -61.79 -32.83 -26.73
N LEU A 7 -60.56 -32.93 -27.26
CA LEU A 7 -59.34 -33.02 -26.49
C LEU A 7 -59.16 -31.71 -25.68
N ILE A 8 -59.29 -31.76 -24.36
CA ILE A 8 -58.95 -30.62 -23.49
C ILE A 8 -57.43 -30.62 -23.35
N ALA A 9 -56.76 -29.75 -24.09
CA ALA A 9 -55.36 -29.42 -23.85
C ALA A 9 -55.27 -28.67 -22.51
N LEU A 10 -54.79 -29.35 -21.47
CA LEU A 10 -54.34 -28.71 -20.24
C LEU A 10 -53.14 -27.82 -20.58
N PHE A 11 -53.37 -26.51 -20.63
CA PHE A 11 -52.30 -25.53 -20.61
C PHE A 11 -51.61 -25.63 -19.25
N ALA A 12 -50.45 -26.30 -19.22
CA ALA A 12 -49.49 -26.10 -18.16
C ALA A 12 -48.94 -24.67 -18.30
N SER A 13 -49.52 -23.72 -17.54
CA SER A 13 -48.90 -22.43 -17.31
C SER A 13 -47.63 -22.66 -16.50
N ALA A 14 -46.52 -22.88 -17.19
CA ALA A 14 -45.21 -22.67 -16.62
C ALA A 14 -45.09 -21.17 -16.32
N VAL A 15 -45.31 -20.79 -15.06
CA VAL A 15 -44.82 -19.52 -14.55
C VAL A 15 -43.30 -19.67 -14.56
N ALA A 16 -42.67 -19.22 -15.63
CA ALA A 16 -41.26 -18.90 -15.59
C ALA A 16 -41.13 -17.78 -14.55
N VAL A 17 -40.80 -18.15 -13.31
CA VAL A 17 -40.19 -17.21 -12.39
C VAL A 17 -38.86 -16.87 -13.05
N SER A 18 -38.86 -15.78 -13.80
CA SER A 18 -37.64 -15.08 -14.14
C SER A 18 -37.01 -14.70 -12.81
N ALA A 19 -36.14 -15.57 -12.30
CA ALA A 19 -35.05 -15.13 -11.47
C ALA A 19 -34.32 -14.12 -12.34
N THR A 20 -34.70 -12.85 -12.21
CA THR A 20 -33.78 -11.76 -12.43
C THR A 20 -32.57 -12.15 -11.59
N PRO A 21 -31.42 -12.53 -12.16
CA PRO A 21 -30.22 -12.40 -11.36
C PRO A 21 -30.24 -10.93 -10.99
N LEU A 22 -30.47 -10.64 -9.70
CA LEU A 22 -30.14 -9.34 -9.17
C LEU A 22 -28.68 -9.21 -9.57
N LEU A 23 -28.44 -8.37 -10.55
CA LEU A 23 -27.14 -8.17 -11.16
C LEU A 23 -26.33 -7.39 -10.13
N GLU A 24 -26.02 -8.06 -9.02
CA GLU A 24 -24.87 -7.76 -8.20
C GLU A 24 -23.72 -7.91 -9.17
N ALA A 25 -23.24 -6.77 -9.64
CA ALA A 25 -21.90 -6.67 -10.17
C ALA A 25 -21.05 -7.55 -9.25
N ARG A 26 -20.54 -8.66 -9.77
CA ARG A 26 -19.59 -9.49 -9.04
C ARG A 26 -18.36 -8.62 -8.88
N GLN A 27 -18.37 -7.78 -7.87
CA GLN A 27 -17.19 -7.18 -7.29
C GLN A 27 -16.37 -8.40 -6.93
N SER A 28 -15.39 -8.70 -7.79
CA SER A 28 -14.76 -10.02 -7.75
C SER A 28 -13.92 -10.00 -6.51
N CYS A 29 -14.41 -10.59 -5.43
CA CYS A 29 -13.72 -10.52 -4.17
C CYS A 29 -12.31 -11.11 -4.35
N THR A 30 -11.29 -10.25 -4.34
CA THR A 30 -9.89 -10.61 -4.61
C THR A 30 -9.16 -10.95 -3.32
N SER A 31 -9.70 -10.53 -2.18
CA SER A 31 -9.24 -10.91 -0.85
C SER A 31 -10.44 -11.15 0.05
N SER A 32 -10.44 -12.25 0.80
CA SER A 32 -11.56 -12.64 1.66
C SER A 32 -11.08 -13.17 3.03
N TYR A 33 -11.98 -13.12 4.01
CA TYR A 33 -11.76 -13.60 5.37
C TYR A 33 -12.88 -14.53 5.79
N THR A 34 -12.54 -15.69 6.37
CA THR A 34 -13.54 -16.61 6.91
C THR A 34 -13.70 -16.38 8.41
N VAL A 35 -14.92 -16.03 8.82
CA VAL A 35 -15.27 -15.74 10.21
C VAL A 35 -15.06 -16.98 11.09
N VAL A 36 -14.35 -16.81 12.19
CA VAL A 36 -14.20 -17.82 13.26
C VAL A 36 -14.92 -17.40 14.53
N SER A 37 -15.04 -18.31 15.49
CA SER A 37 -15.70 -18.04 16.77
C SER A 37 -15.00 -16.88 17.51
N GLY A 38 -15.80 -15.91 17.97
CA GLY A 38 -15.32 -14.74 18.70
C GLY A 38 -14.91 -13.53 17.84
N ASP A 39 -15.04 -13.61 16.52
CA ASP A 39 -14.74 -12.48 15.64
C ASP A 39 -15.81 -11.37 15.71
N TYR A 40 -15.34 -10.14 15.59
CA TYR A 40 -16.13 -8.94 15.34
C TYR A 40 -15.29 -7.96 14.51
N CYS A 41 -15.89 -6.87 14.02
CA CYS A 41 -15.31 -6.00 13.00
C CYS A 41 -13.91 -5.52 13.38
N ALA A 42 -13.72 -5.05 14.62
CA ALA A 42 -12.42 -4.54 15.04
C ALA A 42 -11.35 -5.64 15.13
N LEU A 43 -11.68 -6.85 15.60
CA LEU A 43 -10.72 -7.97 15.61
C LEU A 43 -10.35 -8.41 14.20
N ILE A 44 -11.32 -8.51 13.29
CA ILE A 44 -11.06 -8.86 11.89
C ILE A 44 -10.21 -7.76 11.24
N SER A 45 -10.52 -6.49 11.51
CA SER A 45 -9.74 -5.35 11.04
C SER A 45 -8.29 -5.42 11.51
N THR A 46 -8.06 -5.71 12.80
CA THR A 46 -6.71 -5.90 13.35
C THR A 46 -5.98 -7.10 12.74
N LYS A 47 -6.68 -8.22 12.51
CA LYS A 47 -6.08 -9.44 11.93
C LYS A 47 -5.73 -9.29 10.45
N THR A 48 -6.49 -8.50 9.70
CA THR A 48 -6.42 -8.45 8.23
C THR A 48 -5.79 -7.17 7.70
N GLY A 49 -5.64 -6.14 8.55
CA GLY A 49 -5.17 -4.80 8.15
C GLY A 49 -6.19 -4.00 7.35
N VAL A 50 -7.42 -4.49 7.17
CA VAL A 50 -8.50 -3.81 6.43
C VAL A 50 -9.38 -3.04 7.41
N SER A 51 -9.72 -1.79 7.09
CA SER A 51 -10.52 -0.96 8.00
C SER A 51 -11.92 -1.54 8.25
N VAL A 52 -12.47 -1.35 9.45
CA VAL A 52 -13.85 -1.73 9.77
C VAL A 52 -14.85 -1.14 8.76
N ALA A 53 -14.67 0.12 8.37
CA ALA A 53 -15.52 0.77 7.39
C ALA A 53 -15.46 0.10 6.01
N THR A 54 -14.29 -0.38 5.59
CA THR A 54 -14.13 -1.15 4.36
C THR A 54 -14.77 -2.53 4.46
N ILE A 55 -14.62 -3.22 5.61
CA ILE A 55 -15.26 -4.51 5.86
C ILE A 55 -16.79 -4.37 5.82
N GLU A 56 -17.34 -3.34 6.47
CA GLU A 56 -18.78 -3.05 6.47
C GLU A 56 -19.30 -2.64 5.08
N SER A 57 -18.54 -1.85 4.32
CA SER A 57 -18.97 -1.39 2.99
C SER A 57 -18.95 -2.47 1.92
N LEU A 58 -17.98 -3.41 1.99
CA LEU A 58 -17.88 -4.53 1.07
C LEU A 58 -18.82 -5.69 1.41
N ASN A 59 -19.39 -5.70 2.61
CA ASN A 59 -20.25 -6.77 3.09
C ASN A 59 -21.58 -6.20 3.60
N PRO A 60 -22.46 -5.71 2.72
CA PRO A 60 -23.70 -5.02 3.11
C PRO A 60 -24.68 -5.88 3.92
N SER A 61 -24.43 -7.19 4.04
CA SER A 61 -25.19 -8.11 4.89
C SER A 61 -24.76 -8.06 6.37
N ILE A 62 -23.63 -7.42 6.72
CA ILE A 62 -23.18 -7.27 8.10
C ILE A 62 -23.67 -5.94 8.69
N ASN A 63 -23.92 -5.93 10.00
CA ASN A 63 -24.29 -4.72 10.72
C ASN A 63 -23.06 -4.00 11.27
N SER A 64 -23.28 -2.75 11.71
CA SER A 64 -22.21 -1.98 12.35
C SER A 64 -21.69 -2.71 13.59
N GLY A 65 -20.38 -2.88 13.66
CA GLY A 65 -19.72 -3.64 14.73
C GLY A 65 -19.75 -5.16 14.55
N CYS A 66 -20.27 -5.69 13.43
CA CYS A 66 -20.23 -7.11 13.07
C CYS A 66 -20.86 -8.03 14.14
N THR A 67 -21.94 -7.60 14.79
CA THR A 67 -22.62 -8.40 15.82
C THR A 67 -23.50 -9.51 15.23
N ASN A 68 -23.71 -9.52 13.92
CA ASN A 68 -24.49 -10.52 13.20
C ASN A 68 -23.63 -11.52 12.38
N LEU A 69 -22.32 -11.59 12.61
CA LEU A 69 -21.44 -12.53 11.91
C LEU A 69 -21.77 -13.99 12.25
N GLN A 70 -21.69 -14.85 11.24
CA GLN A 70 -21.85 -16.30 11.40
C GLN A 70 -20.51 -17.01 11.25
N ILE A 71 -20.25 -18.01 12.08
CA ILE A 71 -19.04 -18.84 11.97
C ILE A 71 -19.04 -19.53 10.59
N GLY A 72 -17.93 -19.39 9.85
CA GLY A 72 -17.81 -19.89 8.47
C GLY A 72 -18.30 -18.92 7.40
N GLN A 73 -18.87 -17.77 7.77
CA GLN A 73 -19.21 -16.71 6.81
C GLN A 73 -17.94 -16.16 6.15
N VAL A 74 -17.96 -16.03 4.83
CA VAL A 74 -16.85 -15.43 4.08
C VAL A 74 -17.16 -13.95 3.87
N LEU A 75 -16.31 -13.10 4.43
CA LEU A 75 -16.34 -11.65 4.22
C LEU A 75 -15.41 -11.27 3.09
N CYS A 76 -15.84 -10.32 2.28
CA CYS A 76 -15.00 -9.70 1.29
C CYS A 76 -14.16 -8.58 1.88
N LEU A 77 -12.86 -8.66 1.70
CA LEU A 77 -11.89 -7.67 2.18
C LEU A 77 -11.41 -6.73 1.08
N ALA A 78 -11.46 -7.17 -0.18
CA ALA A 78 -11.12 -6.37 -1.35
C ALA A 78 -11.83 -6.90 -2.59
N THR A 79 -12.16 -6.03 -3.54
CA THR A 79 -12.83 -6.42 -4.78
C THR A 79 -12.01 -6.02 -5.99
N GLY A 80 -11.71 -6.98 -6.86
CA GLY A 80 -11.23 -6.80 -8.21
C GLY A 80 -12.35 -6.36 -9.12
N GLY A 81 -12.33 -5.10 -9.53
CA GLY A 81 -13.23 -4.54 -10.50
C GLY A 81 -12.82 -3.11 -10.81
N SER A 82 -12.23 -2.92 -11.99
CA SER A 82 -11.83 -1.63 -12.54
C SER A 82 -13.03 -0.69 -12.65
N GLY A 83 -13.05 0.32 -11.79
CA GLY A 83 -13.88 1.52 -11.90
C GLY A 83 -13.01 2.74 -11.63
N SER A 84 -12.45 3.33 -12.69
CA SER A 84 -11.79 4.64 -12.67
C SER A 84 -12.86 5.72 -12.37
N SER A 85 -12.65 6.73 -11.52
CA SER A 85 -11.52 7.65 -11.50
C SER A 85 -11.24 8.15 -10.07
N GLY A 86 -10.16 7.66 -9.51
CA GLY A 86 -9.41 8.22 -8.39
C GLY A 86 -8.04 7.58 -8.54
N GLY A 87 -7.06 8.35 -8.97
CA GLY A 87 -5.87 7.84 -9.66
C GLY A 87 -5.27 6.62 -8.98
N SER A 88 -4.94 5.59 -9.80
CA SER A 88 -4.32 4.33 -9.40
C SER A 88 -3.34 4.62 -8.29
N CYS A 89 -3.64 4.24 -7.06
CA CYS A 89 -2.80 4.53 -5.91
C CYS A 89 -1.49 3.74 -6.06
N GLY A 90 -0.52 4.34 -6.72
CA GLY A 90 0.73 3.69 -7.10
C GLY A 90 1.71 3.63 -5.96
N ASN A 91 1.67 4.68 -5.14
CA ASN A 91 2.46 4.80 -3.94
C ASN A 91 1.51 4.80 -2.76
N THR A 92 1.74 3.84 -1.86
CA THR A 92 1.01 3.71 -0.61
C THR A 92 1.95 3.97 0.57
N TYR A 93 1.39 4.40 1.69
CA TYR A 93 2.12 4.62 2.93
C TYR A 93 1.30 4.09 4.11
N THR A 94 1.90 3.28 4.98
CA THR A 94 1.24 2.75 6.17
C THR A 94 1.49 3.67 7.36
N VAL A 95 0.41 4.22 7.91
CA VAL A 95 0.44 5.10 9.09
C VAL A 95 1.11 4.42 10.28
N VAL A 96 2.03 5.14 10.92
CA VAL A 96 2.70 4.73 12.16
C VAL A 96 2.34 5.68 13.30
N SER A 97 2.72 5.29 14.52
CA SER A 97 2.47 6.11 15.70
C SER A 97 3.14 7.48 15.58
N GLY A 98 2.36 8.55 15.77
CA GLY A 98 2.85 9.93 15.70
C GLY A 98 2.68 10.62 14.34
N ASP A 99 2.09 9.94 13.35
CA ASP A 99 1.81 10.56 12.06
C ASP A 99 0.74 11.66 12.13
N THR A 100 1.02 12.76 11.45
CA THR A 100 0.13 13.89 11.21
C THR A 100 0.22 14.27 9.73
N CYS A 101 -0.76 15.01 9.18
CA CYS A 101 -0.67 15.48 7.78
C CYS A 101 0.67 16.17 7.53
N SER A 102 1.06 17.10 8.41
CA SER A 102 2.31 17.87 8.29
C SER A 102 3.57 16.99 8.34
N ALA A 103 3.57 15.97 9.20
CA ALA A 103 4.68 15.01 9.28
C ALA A 103 4.75 14.11 8.05
N LEU A 104 3.60 13.71 7.51
CA LEU A 104 3.49 12.92 6.28
C LEU A 104 3.92 13.71 5.06
N GLU A 105 3.48 14.97 4.94
CA GLU A 105 3.87 15.86 3.85
C GLU A 105 5.38 16.09 3.82
N SER A 106 5.95 16.40 4.98
CA SER A 106 7.39 16.66 5.12
C SER A 106 8.23 15.42 4.86
N ARG A 107 7.75 14.24 5.28
CA ARG A 107 8.50 12.98 5.19
C ARG A 107 8.35 12.29 3.83
N LEU A 108 7.18 12.40 3.22
CA LEU A 108 6.84 11.70 1.98
C LEU A 108 6.92 12.62 0.75
N GLY A 109 7.11 13.93 0.94
CA GLY A 109 7.23 14.90 -0.15
C GLY A 109 5.92 15.09 -0.93
N VAL A 110 4.79 14.83 -0.28
CA VAL A 110 3.44 14.90 -0.88
C VAL A 110 2.69 16.08 -0.27
N SER A 111 1.82 16.74 -1.02
CA SER A 111 1.07 17.88 -0.47
C SER A 111 -0.15 17.43 0.33
N ASP A 112 -0.57 18.23 1.32
CA ASP A 112 -1.85 18.05 2.03
C ASP A 112 -3.01 17.81 1.07
N SER A 113 -3.06 18.61 0.00
CA SER A 113 -4.10 18.52 -1.03
C SER A 113 -4.06 17.19 -1.78
N THR A 114 -2.87 16.62 -1.98
CA THR A 114 -2.68 15.30 -2.60
C THR A 114 -3.13 14.19 -1.64
N ILE A 115 -2.75 14.27 -0.36
CA ILE A 115 -3.19 13.31 0.67
C ILE A 115 -4.72 13.29 0.75
N HIS A 116 -5.36 14.46 0.86
CA HIS A 116 -6.82 14.55 0.97
C HIS A 116 -7.57 14.19 -0.30
N SER A 117 -7.03 14.53 -1.48
CA SER A 117 -7.67 14.18 -2.76
C SER A 117 -7.61 12.68 -3.06
N LEU A 118 -6.54 12.00 -2.64
CA LEU A 118 -6.39 10.56 -2.82
C LEU A 118 -7.03 9.75 -1.70
N ASN A 119 -7.22 10.35 -0.52
CA ASN A 119 -7.80 9.72 0.65
C ASN A 119 -8.95 10.57 1.21
N PRO A 120 -10.09 10.64 0.51
CA PRO A 120 -11.23 11.47 0.93
C PRO A 120 -11.86 11.04 2.27
N SER A 121 -11.45 9.89 2.81
CA SER A 121 -11.82 9.44 4.15
C SER A 121 -11.00 10.11 5.27
N ILE A 122 -9.90 10.80 4.96
CA ILE A 122 -9.09 11.56 5.93
C ILE A 122 -9.74 12.93 6.16
N ASN A 123 -9.84 13.34 7.42
CA ASN A 123 -10.30 14.69 7.77
C ASN A 123 -9.17 15.70 7.63
N SER A 124 -9.52 16.99 7.47
CA SER A 124 -8.58 18.10 7.22
C SER A 124 -7.45 18.27 8.24
N GLY A 125 -7.46 17.55 9.36
CA GLY A 125 -6.40 17.57 10.36
C GLY A 125 -5.62 16.26 10.50
N CYS A 126 -5.86 15.26 9.65
CA CYS A 126 -5.34 13.90 9.80
C CYS A 126 -5.57 13.30 11.20
N THR A 127 -6.57 13.80 11.95
CA THR A 127 -6.81 13.37 13.34
C THR A 127 -7.51 12.03 13.42
N ASN A 128 -8.02 11.54 12.29
CA ASN A 128 -8.63 10.23 12.15
C ASN A 128 -7.70 9.19 11.51
N LEU A 129 -6.39 9.48 11.42
CA LEU A 129 -5.40 8.49 11.01
C LEU A 129 -5.25 7.40 12.07
N GLN A 130 -5.30 6.14 11.64
CA GLN A 130 -5.11 4.99 12.50
C GLN A 130 -3.77 4.33 12.21
N ILE A 131 -3.03 3.95 13.24
CA ILE A 131 -1.80 3.16 13.08
C ILE A 131 -2.13 1.89 12.28
N GLY A 132 -1.37 1.62 11.22
CA GLY A 132 -1.60 0.52 10.28
C GLY A 132 -2.51 0.88 9.10
N GLN A 133 -3.11 2.07 9.07
CA GLN A 133 -3.92 2.53 7.94
C GLN A 133 -3.05 2.78 6.71
N VAL A 134 -3.43 2.21 5.56
CA VAL A 134 -2.74 2.45 4.30
C VAL A 134 -3.31 3.67 3.60
N LEU A 135 -2.46 4.68 3.37
CA LEU A 135 -2.78 5.91 2.66
C LEU A 135 -2.27 5.86 1.23
N CYS A 136 -3.06 6.43 0.33
CA CYS A 136 -2.66 6.72 -1.03
C CYS A 136 -1.91 8.04 -1.11
N ILE A 137 -0.61 7.95 -1.33
CA ILE A 137 0.27 9.11 -1.32
C ILE A 137 0.73 9.51 -2.74
N GLY A 138 0.32 8.77 -3.75
CA GLY A 138 0.54 9.16 -5.14
C GLY A 138 -0.18 8.25 -6.11
N SER A 139 -0.53 8.78 -7.27
CA SER A 139 -0.96 7.94 -8.38
C SER A 139 0.25 7.22 -8.99
N ALA A 140 0.14 5.94 -9.36
CA ALA A 140 1.04 5.26 -10.28
C ALA A 140 0.86 5.93 -11.64
N SER A 141 1.49 7.07 -11.81
CA SER A 141 1.71 7.62 -13.13
C SER A 141 2.99 6.98 -13.62
N SER A 142 2.80 5.93 -14.42
CA SER A 142 3.60 5.77 -15.63
C SER A 142 3.86 7.14 -16.24
N SER A 143 5.14 7.51 -16.24
CA SER A 143 5.79 8.54 -17.03
C SER A 143 4.86 9.33 -17.98
N SER A 144 4.57 10.57 -17.61
CA SER A 144 4.15 11.61 -18.55
C SER A 144 5.08 12.81 -18.32
N GLY A 145 5.93 13.06 -19.31
CA GLY A 145 7.10 13.92 -19.21
C GLY A 145 6.81 15.33 -18.66
N GLY A 146 7.37 15.59 -17.48
CA GLY A 146 7.76 16.92 -17.06
C GLY A 146 9.27 17.03 -17.21
N SER A 147 9.73 17.88 -18.12
CA SER A 147 11.13 18.25 -18.27
C SER A 147 11.61 18.95 -17.00
N GLY A 148 12.17 18.15 -16.08
CA GLY A 148 12.86 18.60 -14.87
C GLY A 148 14.01 17.65 -14.62
N SER A 149 15.17 18.01 -15.18
CA SER A 149 16.50 17.43 -14.99
C SER A 149 16.57 16.00 -14.44
N SER A 150 16.67 15.06 -15.39
CA SER A 150 17.12 13.69 -15.20
C SER A 150 18.38 13.60 -14.32
N SER A 151 18.23 13.11 -13.10
CA SER A 151 19.08 11.97 -12.70
C SER A 151 18.22 10.75 -13.03
N GLY A 152 18.52 10.08 -14.15
CA GLY A 152 17.80 8.87 -14.53
C GLY A 152 17.89 7.83 -13.41
N SER A 153 16.93 6.91 -13.37
CA SER A 153 16.98 5.75 -12.47
C SER A 153 18.38 5.13 -12.47
N ILE A 154 19.03 5.15 -11.30
CA ILE A 154 20.41 4.74 -11.09
C ILE A 154 20.38 3.27 -10.67
N ASN A 155 21.09 2.41 -11.41
CA ASN A 155 21.23 1.01 -11.02
C ASN A 155 22.37 0.90 -10.01
N GLY A 156 22.10 0.29 -8.87
CA GLY A 156 23.07 0.16 -7.78
C GLY A 156 22.92 -1.17 -7.04
N ILE A 157 23.87 -1.43 -6.15
CA ILE A 157 23.77 -2.54 -5.20
C ILE A 157 23.45 -1.97 -3.83
N ALA A 158 22.33 -2.40 -3.24
CA ALA A 158 22.01 -2.05 -1.86
C ALA A 158 22.55 -3.12 -0.90
N THR A 159 23.24 -2.65 0.12
CA THR A 159 23.61 -3.38 1.32
C THR A 159 22.84 -2.84 2.52
N TYR A 160 23.11 -3.42 3.69
CA TYR A 160 22.55 -2.96 4.94
C TYR A 160 23.65 -2.65 5.95
N TYR A 161 23.43 -1.62 6.78
CA TYR A 161 24.23 -1.31 7.95
C TYR A 161 23.39 -0.98 9.17
N ASP A 162 23.95 -1.31 10.33
CA ASP A 162 23.47 -0.86 11.63
C ASP A 162 24.30 0.36 12.07
N PRO A 163 23.69 1.55 12.25
CA PRO A 163 24.41 2.73 12.71
C PRO A 163 24.78 2.68 14.20
N ASP A 164 24.18 1.81 15.02
CA ASP A 164 24.47 1.61 16.45
C ASP A 164 24.47 2.92 17.29
N GLY A 165 23.68 3.94 16.90
CA GLY A 165 23.68 5.24 17.59
C GLY A 165 24.87 6.15 17.22
N GLY A 166 25.65 5.80 16.21
CA GLY A 166 26.82 6.53 15.74
C GLY A 166 26.50 7.84 15.02
N PHE A 167 27.51 8.66 14.79
CA PHE A 167 27.39 9.84 13.94
C PHE A 167 27.57 9.44 12.48
N GLY A 168 26.56 9.73 11.65
CA GLY A 168 26.70 9.63 10.21
C GLY A 168 27.62 10.72 9.66
N ALA A 169 28.20 10.51 8.49
CA ALA A 169 29.09 11.46 7.82
C ALA A 169 28.44 12.82 7.53
N CYS A 170 27.11 12.90 7.52
CA CYS A 170 26.35 14.14 7.42
C CYS A 170 26.19 14.90 8.75
N GLY A 171 26.82 14.44 9.84
CA GLY A 171 26.92 15.15 11.11
C GLY A 171 25.77 14.96 12.09
N SER A 172 24.82 14.07 11.79
CA SER A 172 23.70 13.74 12.70
C SER A 172 23.92 12.38 13.36
N VAL A 173 23.38 12.24 14.58
CA VAL A 173 23.27 10.95 15.25
C VAL A 173 22.28 10.08 14.50
N LEU A 174 22.68 8.85 14.19
CA LEU A 174 21.88 7.86 13.48
C LEU A 174 21.35 6.81 14.46
N THR A 175 20.03 6.57 14.46
CA THR A 175 19.41 5.50 15.24
C THR A 175 18.80 4.43 14.32
N ASN A 176 18.61 3.23 14.88
CA ASN A 176 18.25 2.02 14.12
C ASN A 176 16.78 2.01 13.66
N ASP A 177 16.04 3.05 14.02
CA ASP A 177 14.64 3.30 13.71
C ASP A 177 14.45 4.33 12.58
N MET A 178 15.54 4.88 12.02
CA MET A 178 15.48 5.87 10.95
C MET A 178 15.64 5.27 9.56
N PHE A 179 14.88 5.80 8.60
CA PHE A 179 14.98 5.48 7.17
C PHE A 179 16.11 6.29 6.52
N VAL A 180 17.34 5.81 6.65
CA VAL A 180 18.53 6.51 6.14
C VAL A 180 19.33 5.64 5.19
N VAL A 181 20.11 6.30 4.35
CA VAL A 181 21.01 5.68 3.40
C VAL A 181 22.41 6.29 3.52
N ALA A 182 23.42 5.43 3.36
CA ALA A 182 24.80 5.82 3.13
C ALA A 182 25.12 5.69 1.63
N LEU A 183 25.67 6.74 1.03
CA LEU A 183 26.04 6.74 -0.40
C LEU A 183 27.51 6.38 -0.58
N ASN A 184 27.85 5.72 -1.70
CA ASN A 184 29.25 5.51 -2.08
C ASN A 184 30.01 6.84 -2.30
N ALA A 185 31.33 6.79 -2.51
CA ALA A 185 32.16 7.99 -2.62
C ALA A 185 31.78 8.93 -3.76
N GLY A 186 31.42 8.35 -4.92
CA GLY A 186 31.01 9.12 -6.08
C GLY A 186 29.72 9.88 -5.85
N ASP A 187 28.69 9.18 -5.36
CA ASP A 187 27.35 9.74 -5.20
C ASP A 187 27.19 10.53 -3.90
N TYR A 188 28.00 10.25 -2.88
CA TYR A 188 28.05 11.08 -1.68
C TYR A 188 28.53 12.51 -1.98
N ALA A 189 29.37 12.67 -3.02
CA ALA A 189 29.82 13.95 -3.54
C ALA A 189 30.37 14.89 -2.44
N SER A 190 31.21 14.34 -1.55
CA SER A 190 31.77 15.07 -0.39
C SER A 190 30.71 15.70 0.53
N GLY A 191 29.55 15.05 0.68
CA GLY A 191 28.45 15.52 1.52
C GLY A 191 27.52 16.51 0.85
N ALA A 192 27.71 16.81 -0.44
CA ALA A 192 26.83 17.71 -1.19
C ALA A 192 25.37 17.21 -1.27
N HIS A 193 25.12 15.95 -0.90
CA HIS A 193 23.80 15.34 -0.89
C HIS A 193 23.27 15.00 0.50
N CYS A 194 23.96 15.41 1.57
CA CYS A 194 23.45 15.28 2.93
C CYS A 194 22.07 15.93 3.09
N GLY A 195 21.16 15.22 3.75
CA GLY A 195 19.77 15.64 3.97
C GLY A 195 18.87 15.57 2.73
N ARG A 196 19.41 15.21 1.56
CA ARG A 196 18.57 14.89 0.39
C ARG A 196 17.97 13.50 0.57
N SER A 197 16.85 13.27 -0.11
CA SER A 197 16.20 11.97 -0.13
C SER A 197 16.47 11.24 -1.43
N ILE A 198 16.53 9.91 -1.35
CA ILE A 198 16.45 9.03 -2.51
C ILE A 198 15.22 8.13 -2.39
N SER A 199 14.68 7.72 -3.54
CA SER A 199 13.72 6.63 -3.64
C SER A 199 14.46 5.40 -4.13
N VAL A 200 14.42 4.31 -3.36
CA VAL A 200 15.03 3.01 -3.70
C VAL A 200 13.92 2.03 -4.06
N GLN A 201 14.15 1.21 -5.09
CA GLN A 201 13.17 0.27 -5.63
C GLN A 201 13.81 -1.12 -5.79
N TYR A 202 13.09 -2.15 -5.34
CA TYR A 202 13.45 -3.56 -5.46
C TYR A 202 12.20 -4.42 -5.58
N GLN A 203 12.16 -5.35 -6.55
CA GLN A 203 11.04 -6.29 -6.76
C GLN A 203 9.63 -5.67 -6.71
N GLY A 204 9.47 -4.45 -7.25
CA GLY A 204 8.18 -3.74 -7.26
C GLY A 204 7.80 -3.03 -5.95
N ARG A 205 8.71 -3.00 -4.96
CA ARG A 205 8.57 -2.30 -3.68
C ARG A 205 9.46 -1.07 -3.71
N SER A 206 9.09 -0.04 -2.94
CA SER A 206 9.87 1.20 -2.85
C SER A 206 9.96 1.72 -1.43
N VAL A 207 11.10 2.34 -1.11
CA VAL A 207 11.33 3.05 0.15
C VAL A 207 12.03 4.37 -0.13
N ASN A 208 11.66 5.42 0.59
CA ASN A 208 12.40 6.67 0.60
C ASN A 208 13.37 6.67 1.79
N ALA A 209 14.62 7.06 1.54
CA ALA A 209 15.64 7.13 2.58
C ALA A 209 16.41 8.45 2.48
N VAL A 210 16.75 9.03 3.63
CA VAL A 210 17.52 10.28 3.72
C VAL A 210 19.00 9.97 3.67
N VAL A 211 19.74 10.65 2.81
CA VAL A 211 21.20 10.58 2.74
C VAL A 211 21.77 11.21 4.00
N GLN A 212 22.27 10.37 4.89
CA GLN A 212 22.77 10.80 6.19
C GLN A 212 24.16 10.26 6.51
N ASP A 213 24.69 9.40 5.64
CA ASP A 213 26.00 8.80 5.85
C ASP A 213 26.79 8.58 4.54
N TYR A 214 28.05 8.21 4.70
CA TYR A 214 29.00 7.92 3.64
C TYR A 214 29.48 6.48 3.75
N CYS A 215 29.34 5.73 2.66
CA CYS A 215 29.69 4.32 2.57
C CYS A 215 30.95 4.12 1.70
N PRO A 216 32.16 4.11 2.28
CA PRO A 216 33.39 3.87 1.51
C PRO A 216 33.50 2.44 0.97
N GLY A 217 32.79 1.49 1.57
CA GLY A 217 32.81 0.07 1.22
C GLY A 217 31.69 -0.38 0.28
N CYS A 218 30.80 0.53 -0.15
CA CYS A 218 29.65 0.18 -0.96
C CYS A 218 30.07 -0.44 -2.30
N GLN A 219 29.43 -1.54 -2.66
CA GLN A 219 29.83 -2.35 -3.80
C GLN A 219 29.39 -1.72 -5.13
N GLY A 220 30.36 -1.61 -6.05
CA GLY A 220 30.12 -1.19 -7.42
C GLY A 220 29.88 0.32 -7.58
N ASP A 221 29.70 0.72 -8.83
CA ASP A 221 29.25 2.06 -9.14
C ASP A 221 27.80 2.20 -8.65
N HIS A 222 27.54 3.24 -7.87
CA HIS A 222 26.22 3.53 -7.28
C HIS A 222 25.72 2.57 -6.20
N GLY A 223 26.64 1.90 -5.50
CA GLY A 223 26.32 1.15 -4.28
C GLY A 223 25.75 2.05 -3.18
N ILE A 224 24.75 1.56 -2.47
CA ILE A 224 24.12 2.25 -1.34
C ILE A 224 24.03 1.31 -0.14
N ASP A 225 24.08 1.88 1.07
CA ASP A 225 23.90 1.12 2.31
C ASP A 225 22.65 1.62 3.01
N LEU A 226 21.65 0.76 3.21
CA LEU A 226 20.38 1.12 3.82
C LEU A 226 20.36 0.70 5.30
N THR A 227 19.65 1.43 6.14
CA THR A 227 19.33 0.91 7.49
C THR A 227 18.27 -0.18 7.44
N GLU A 228 18.16 -0.94 8.52
CA GLU A 228 17.24 -2.08 8.69
C GLU A 228 15.78 -1.69 8.41
N PRO A 229 15.26 -0.59 8.98
CA PRO A 229 13.91 -0.12 8.67
C PRO A 229 13.73 0.21 7.18
N ALA A 230 14.77 0.74 6.51
CA ALA A 230 14.66 1.07 5.09
C ALA A 230 14.69 -0.16 4.18
N ILE A 231 15.66 -1.07 4.39
CA ILE A 231 15.79 -2.27 3.55
C ILE A 231 14.62 -3.25 3.75
N SER A 232 14.09 -3.37 4.98
CA SER A 232 12.98 -4.28 5.29
C SER A 232 11.66 -3.90 4.58
N VAL A 233 11.48 -2.65 4.15
CA VAL A 233 10.34 -2.24 3.33
C VAL A 233 10.39 -2.89 1.95
N ILE A 234 11.59 -2.96 1.36
CA ILE A 234 11.81 -3.43 -0.01
C ILE A 234 12.22 -4.90 -0.08
N ASP A 235 12.81 -5.46 0.97
CA ASP A 235 13.11 -6.88 1.10
C ASP A 235 12.77 -7.39 2.52
N PRO A 236 11.49 -7.76 2.79
CA PRO A 236 11.05 -8.21 4.11
C PRO A 236 11.55 -9.60 4.49
N ASN A 237 12.01 -10.38 3.50
CA ASN A 237 12.58 -11.70 3.73
C ASN A 237 14.11 -11.65 3.70
N TYR A 238 14.69 -10.45 3.87
CA TYR A 238 16.12 -10.25 3.86
C TYR A 238 16.79 -11.21 4.84
N VAL A 239 17.61 -12.09 4.28
CA VAL A 239 18.54 -12.95 5.02
C VAL A 239 19.91 -12.30 4.89
N PHE A 240 20.70 -12.27 5.97
CA PHE A 240 21.99 -11.58 6.12
C PHE A 240 23.09 -11.88 5.06
N ASP A 241 22.78 -12.59 3.98
CA ASP A 241 23.73 -13.09 2.98
C ASP A 241 23.88 -12.18 1.73
N GLY A 242 23.39 -10.93 1.81
CA GLY A 242 24.05 -9.80 1.18
C GLY A 242 23.63 -9.39 -0.24
N HIS A 243 23.81 -8.08 -0.48
CA HIS A 243 23.76 -7.38 -1.77
C HIS A 243 22.53 -7.64 -2.66
N ILE A 244 21.56 -6.73 -2.60
CA ILE A 244 20.43 -6.75 -3.53
C ILE A 244 20.65 -5.74 -4.66
N ALA A 245 20.38 -6.13 -5.90
CA ALA A 245 20.42 -5.22 -7.03
C ALA A 245 19.16 -4.35 -7.04
N VAL A 246 19.34 -3.04 -6.92
CA VAL A 246 18.25 -2.06 -6.81
C VAL A 246 18.34 -1.00 -7.90
N THR A 247 17.24 -0.28 -8.07
CA THR A 247 17.24 1.00 -8.78
C THR A 247 16.90 2.11 -7.82
N TRP A 248 17.59 3.24 -7.88
CA TRP A 248 17.31 4.38 -7.03
C TRP A 248 17.48 5.72 -7.76
N ASN A 249 16.88 6.78 -7.24
CA ASN A 249 17.07 8.14 -7.75
C ASN A 249 16.91 9.15 -6.63
N PHE A 250 17.55 10.31 -6.76
CA PHE A 250 17.26 11.46 -5.90
C PHE A 250 15.81 11.94 -6.12
N ILE A 251 15.17 12.40 -5.04
CA ILE A 251 13.82 12.99 -5.02
C ILE A 251 13.81 14.33 -4.28
#